data_AF-A0A1D6P1W7-F1
#
_entry.id   AF-A0A1D6P1W7-F1
#
_cell.length_a   1.000
_cell.length_b   1.000
_cell.length_c   1.000
_cell.angle_alpha   90.00
_cell.angle_beta   90.00
_cell.angle_gamma   90.00
#
_symmetry.space_group_name_H-M   'P 1'
#
loop_
_entity.id
_entity.type
_entity.pdbx_description
1 polymer ?
#
loop_
_entity_poly.entity_id
_entity_poly.type
_entity_poly.pdbx_seq_one_letter_code
_entity_poly.pdbx_strand_id
1 'polypeptide(L)' 'MFPGPVCCVLSFGTEANELAMLMAPLYSGNLSMVALGNAYHGGSAGTIGLTGLQTYT' A
#
# COMPACT_ATOMS: atom_id res chain seq x y z
N MET A 1 -1.29 -12.05 -15.20
CA MET A 1 -2.21 -12.36 -14.09
C MET A 1 -1.72 -13.63 -13.41
N PHE A 2 -1.46 -13.62 -12.11
CA PHE A 2 -1.07 -14.83 -11.38
C PHE A 2 -2.23 -15.84 -11.39
N PRO A 3 -1.96 -17.17 -11.49
CA PRO A 3 -2.97 -18.19 -11.77
C PRO A 3 -3.91 -18.51 -10.60
N GLY A 4 -3.80 -17.78 -9.48
CA GLY A 4 -4.56 -18.00 -8.26
C GLY A 4 -4.04 -17.09 -7.12
N PRO A 5 -4.62 -17.18 -5.92
CA PRO A 5 -4.15 -16.45 -4.77
C PRO A 5 -2.72 -16.87 -4.41
N VAL A 6 -1.83 -15.88 -4.33
CA VAL A 6 -0.42 -16.04 -3.95
C VAL A 6 -0.14 -15.21 -2.70
N CYS A 7 0.62 -15.75 -1.75
CA CYS A 7 1.07 -15.02 -0.56
C CYS A 7 2.55 -14.69 -0.72
N CYS A 8 2.88 -13.40 -0.74
CA CYS A 8 4.26 -12.92 -0.79
C CYS A 8 4.72 -12.57 0.63
N VAL A 9 5.86 -13.09 1.05
CA VAL A 9 6.43 -12.85 2.39
C VAL A 9 7.51 -11.79 2.28
N LEU A 10 7.43 -10.77 3.13
CA LEU A 10 8.32 -9.60 3.15
C LEU A 10 8.79 -9.34 4.58
N SER A 11 9.90 -8.61 4.72
CA SER A 11 10.54 -8.40 6.02
C SER A 11 9.81 -7.34 6.83
N PHE A 12 9.19 -6.37 6.15
CA PHE A 12 8.53 -5.24 6.78
C PHE A 12 7.12 -4.98 6.22
N GLY A 13 6.25 -4.43 7.06
CA GLY A 13 4.91 -4.01 6.64
C GLY A 13 4.94 -2.92 5.55
N THR A 14 5.91 -2.01 5.60
CA THR A 14 6.11 -1.00 4.54
C THR A 14 6.38 -1.66 3.19
N GLU A 15 7.25 -2.69 3.13
CA GLU A 15 7.52 -3.43 1.89
C GLU A 15 6.25 -4.12 1.38
N ALA A 16 5.46 -4.70 2.28
CA ALA A 16 4.19 -5.33 1.93
C ALA A 16 3.19 -4.34 1.33
N ASN A 17 3.15 -3.12 1.86
CA ASN A 17 2.31 -2.06 1.33
C ASN A 17 2.82 -1.55 -0.02
N GLU A 18 4.14 -1.42 -0.22
CA GLU A 18 4.70 -1.09 -1.54
C GLU A 18 4.37 -2.16 -2.59
N LEU A 19 4.51 -3.45 -2.24
CA LEU A 19 4.09 -4.53 -3.13
C LEU A 19 2.59 -4.46 -3.41
N ALA A 20 1.74 -4.21 -2.42
CA ALA A 20 0.31 -4.05 -2.64
C ALA A 20 -0.02 -2.88 -3.58
N MET A 21 0.67 -1.74 -3.42
CA MET A 21 0.54 -0.57 -4.29
C MET A 21 1.03 -0.81 -5.72
N LEU A 22 1.95 -1.76 -5.94
CA LEU A 22 2.33 -2.22 -7.28
C LEU A 22 1.32 -3.22 -7.85
N MET A 23 0.81 -4.13 -7.01
CA MET A 23 -0.06 -5.22 -7.45
C MET A 23 -1.50 -4.77 -7.76
N ALA A 24 -2.04 -3.80 -7.00
CA ALA A 24 -3.41 -3.32 -7.20
C ALA A 24 -3.64 -2.66 -8.58
N PRO A 25 -2.74 -1.80 -9.10
CA PRO A 25 -2.85 -1.29 -10.46
C PRO A 25 -2.61 -2.36 -11.53
N LEU A 26 -1.70 -3.32 -11.30
CA LEU A 26 -1.48 -4.42 -12.24
C LEU A 26 -2.71 -5.32 -12.39
N TYR A 27 -3.51 -5.45 -11.33
CA TYR A 27 -4.77 -6.19 -11.35
C TYR A 27 -5.92 -5.37 -11.96
N SER A 28 -6.05 -4.10 -11.55
CA SER A 28 -7.26 -3.30 -11.85
C SER A 28 -7.11 -2.33 -13.02
N GLY A 29 -5.89 -2.03 -13.47
CA GLY A 29 -5.59 -0.95 -14.42
C GLY A 29 -5.72 0.46 -13.85
N ASN A 30 -6.09 0.62 -12.57
CA ASN A 30 -6.31 1.92 -11.94
C ASN A 30 -5.09 2.34 -11.11
N LEU A 31 -4.57 3.53 -11.39
CA LEU A 31 -3.43 4.12 -10.66
C LEU A 31 -3.85 4.91 -9.41
N SER A 32 -5.14 5.23 -9.29
CA SER A 32 -5.66 5.98 -8.15
C SER A 32 -5.71 5.09 -6.90
N MET A 33 -5.31 5.67 -5.76
CA MET A 33 -5.37 5.04 -4.45
C MET A 33 -5.93 6.05 -3.45
N VAL A 34 -6.68 5.54 -2.46
CA VAL A 34 -7.26 6.35 -1.38
C VAL A 34 -6.89 5.72 -0.05
N ALA A 35 -6.61 6.55 0.95
CA ALA A 35 -6.37 6.13 2.32
C ALA A 35 -7.37 6.82 3.25
N LEU A 36 -7.71 6.14 4.34
CA LEU A 36 -8.50 6.75 5.42
C LEU A 36 -7.65 7.77 6.17
N GLY A 37 -8.30 8.81 6.69
CA GLY A 37 -7.65 9.77 7.59
C GLY A 37 -7.08 9.04 8.82
N ASN A 38 -5.89 9.45 9.26
CA ASN A 38 -5.16 8.83 10.35
C ASN A 38 -4.65 7.39 10.08
N ALA A 39 -4.63 6.94 8.83
CA ALA A 39 -3.99 5.68 8.47
C ALA A 39 -2.46 5.81 8.36
N TYR A 40 -1.76 4.73 8.72
CA TYR A 40 -0.31 4.59 8.57
C TYR A 40 0.00 3.40 7.67
N HIS A 41 0.61 3.65 6.51
CA HIS A 41 0.96 2.62 5.52
C HIS A 41 2.47 2.42 5.39
N GLY A 42 3.27 3.09 6.22
CA GLY A 42 4.73 3.03 6.19
C GLY A 42 5.37 4.38 5.89
N GLY A 43 6.70 4.42 6.01
CA GLY A 43 7.51 5.63 5.86
C GLY A 43 8.38 5.68 4.60
N SER A 44 8.24 4.75 3.66
CA SER A 44 8.99 4.81 2.40
C SER A 44 8.36 5.79 1.42
N ALA A 45 9.11 6.19 0.39
CA ALA A 45 8.61 7.08 -0.66
C ALA A 45 7.38 6.49 -1.37
N GLY A 46 7.32 5.16 -1.51
CA GLY A 46 6.18 4.46 -2.09
C GLY A 46 4.92 4.57 -1.23
N THR A 47 5.03 4.53 0.10
CA THR A 47 3.86 4.47 0.99
C THR A 47 3.48 5.81 1.61
N ILE A 48 4.38 6.80 1.64
CA ILE A 48 4.18 8.05 2.40
C ILE A 48 2.96 8.83 1.93
N GLY A 49 2.59 8.75 0.64
CA GLY A 49 1.38 9.39 0.10
C GLY A 49 0.07 8.80 0.64
N LEU A 50 0.09 7.60 1.23
CA LEU A 50 -1.05 6.97 1.90
C LEU A 50 -0.94 7.03 3.43
N THR A 51 0.10 7.64 3.97
CA THR A 51 0.28 7.87 5.41
C THR A 51 -0.25 9.27 5.75
N GLY A 52 -1.24 9.34 6.62
CA GLY A 52 -1.92 10.58 7.00
C GLY A 52 -2.16 10.67 8.51
N LEU A 53 -1.11 10.44 9.29
CA LEU A 53 -1.15 10.50 10.75
C LEU A 53 -1.32 11.94 11.24
N GLN A 54 -2.32 12.15 12.08
CA GLN A 54 -2.61 13.43 12.72
C GLN A 54 -2.80 13.18 14.23
N THR A 55 -2.24 14.06 15.05
CA THR A 55 -2.61 14.13 16.47
C THR A 55 -3.71 15.16 16.60
N TYR A 56 -4.69 14.90 17.47
CA TYR A 56 -5.94 15.65 17.61
C TYR A 56 -5.79 17.16 17.35
N THR A 57 -6.44 17.66 16.30
CA THR A 57 -6.73 19.08 16.05
C THR A 57 -8.22 19.31 16.14
#